data_AF-A0A447FQF8-F1
#
_entry.id   AF-A0A447FQF8-F1
#
_cell.length_a   1.000
_cell.length_b   1.000
_cell.length_c   1.000
_cell.angle_alpha   90.00
_cell.angle_beta   90.00
_cell.angle_gamma   90.00
#
_symmetry.space_group_name_H-M   'P 1'
#
loop_
_entity.id
_entity.type
_entity.pdbx_description
1 polymer ?
#
loop_
_entity_poly.entity_id
_entity_poly.type
_entity_poly.pdbx_seq_one_letter_code
_entity_poly.pdbx_strand_id
1 'polypeptide(L)'
;MAVQLDYVAPKGWKPSAEKYITVLFKVELAKGVPKSRFRDAAASVAAESSTGTWTEVYSGRHSGMKNAAKYRALVYEIDRKKSMFKVAYPLDLFEPGNISGFLAGPAGNIAGMKMLAGLRLMDMRFPRKFVSSFPGPRHGIQGLRKMLRHRGIFAEMPVMGTVPKPKIGRTHSAQAVLARVSELKKAEKLTGHRKLYLANVSHSSINEMLRRASHIKRNGGRVMMLDVVVTGFAALHTMRMRNPGLFIHAHRAMHGFITRESGSGIHGLGRLQGFSVSMLTLAKIYRLLGVDSLHIGSPKAKMEDYGEAAVIAEAITTETTPVRECTLGQKWYGVKKVWPVASGGLHPGVVGKVVAALGPDIFIQL
;
A
#
# COMPACT_ATOMS: atom_id res chain seq x y z
N MET A 1 -22.88 20.72 23.56
CA MET A 1 -22.66 19.27 23.31
C MET A 1 -21.19 19.08 22.97
N ALA A 2 -20.57 17.93 23.24
CA ALA A 2 -19.19 17.72 22.81
C ALA A 2 -19.11 17.81 21.28
N VAL A 3 -18.37 18.80 20.74
CA VAL A 3 -18.27 19.15 19.31
C VAL A 3 -17.99 17.92 18.42
N GLN A 4 -17.27 16.94 18.96
CA GLN A 4 -16.97 15.68 18.30
C GLN A 4 -18.21 14.84 17.93
N LEU A 5 -19.33 14.92 18.66
CA LEU A 5 -20.50 14.08 18.38
C LEU A 5 -21.19 14.42 17.04
N ASP A 6 -20.96 15.61 16.51
CA ASP A 6 -21.36 16.02 15.17
C ASP A 6 -20.70 15.21 14.04
N TYR A 7 -19.65 14.43 14.38
CA TYR A 7 -18.90 13.58 13.46
C TYR A 7 -19.38 12.12 13.49
N VAL A 8 -20.53 11.83 14.11
CA VAL A 8 -21.19 10.53 14.06
C VAL A 8 -22.43 10.62 13.18
N ALA A 9 -22.51 9.77 12.17
CA ALA A 9 -23.64 9.73 11.25
C ALA A 9 -24.94 9.34 11.98
N PRO A 10 -26.11 9.80 11.48
CA PRO A 10 -27.40 9.32 11.95
C PRO A 10 -27.53 7.79 11.83
N LYS A 11 -28.29 7.17 12.73
CA LYS A 11 -28.50 5.72 12.73
C LYS A 11 -29.06 5.27 11.37
N GLY A 12 -28.42 4.27 10.76
CA GLY A 12 -28.83 3.71 9.47
C GLY A 12 -28.29 4.46 8.24
N TRP A 13 -27.61 5.60 8.41
CA TRP A 13 -26.96 6.29 7.30
C TRP A 13 -25.83 5.44 6.72
N LYS A 14 -25.75 5.40 5.38
CA LYS A 14 -24.69 4.70 4.65
C LYS A 14 -24.05 5.65 3.63
N PRO A 15 -22.70 5.68 3.54
CA PRO A 15 -22.03 6.52 2.56
C PRO A 15 -22.24 5.98 1.15
N SER A 16 -22.53 6.88 0.21
CA SER A 16 -22.49 6.56 -1.23
C SER A 16 -21.08 6.12 -1.63
N ALA A 17 -20.97 4.99 -2.33
CA ALA A 17 -19.70 4.44 -2.80
C ALA A 17 -19.00 5.34 -3.84
N GLU A 18 -19.70 6.31 -4.44
CA GLU A 18 -19.14 7.24 -5.44
C GLU A 18 -18.72 8.59 -4.82
N LYS A 19 -19.35 8.99 -3.71
CA LYS A 19 -19.13 10.32 -3.11
C LYS A 19 -18.21 10.31 -1.89
N TYR A 20 -17.88 9.14 -1.35
CA TYR A 20 -17.10 9.01 -0.12
C TYR A 20 -15.94 8.04 -0.26
N ILE A 21 -14.79 8.43 0.28
CA ILE A 21 -13.72 7.50 0.64
C ILE A 21 -14.06 6.91 1.99
N THR A 22 -13.95 5.59 2.13
CA THR A 22 -14.20 4.90 3.41
C THR A 22 -12.88 4.43 4.00
N VAL A 23 -12.66 4.66 5.29
CA VAL A 23 -11.48 4.15 6.02
C VAL A 23 -11.94 3.32 7.21
N LEU A 24 -11.29 2.18 7.42
CA LEU A 24 -11.50 1.28 8.54
C LEU A 24 -10.38 1.45 9.55
N PHE A 25 -10.74 1.74 10.78
CA PHE A 25 -9.81 1.87 11.90
C PHE A 25 -10.06 0.79 12.93
N LYS A 26 -8.98 0.35 13.58
CA LYS A 26 -9.01 -0.30 14.89
C LYS A 26 -8.27 0.59 15.88
N VAL A 27 -8.80 0.76 17.09
CA VAL A 27 -8.14 1.58 18.12
C VAL A 27 -8.14 0.87 19.47
N GLU A 28 -7.18 1.22 20.31
CA GLU A 28 -7.16 0.90 21.73
C GLU A 28 -7.26 2.21 22.50
N LEU A 29 -8.19 2.29 23.46
CA LEU A 29 -8.33 3.49 24.30
C LEU A 29 -7.18 3.56 25.31
N ALA A 30 -6.75 4.77 25.64
CA ALA A 30 -5.71 4.99 26.64
C ALA A 30 -6.12 4.51 28.03
N LYS A 31 -5.13 4.16 28.87
CA LYS A 31 -5.36 3.80 30.27
C LYS A 31 -6.10 4.94 30.98
N GLY A 32 -7.17 4.62 31.69
CA GLY A 32 -8.02 5.60 32.38
C GLY A 32 -9.15 6.17 31.53
N VAL A 33 -9.18 5.92 30.21
CA VAL A 33 -10.33 6.27 29.36
C VAL A 33 -11.37 5.14 29.42
N PRO A 34 -12.59 5.38 29.93
CA PRO A 34 -13.61 4.34 30.03
C PRO A 34 -14.05 3.81 28.66
N LYS A 35 -14.34 2.51 28.55
CA LYS A 35 -14.86 1.89 27.31
C LYS A 35 -16.14 2.54 26.78
N SER A 36 -16.94 3.18 27.66
CA SER A 36 -18.14 3.94 27.26
C SER A 36 -17.80 5.11 26.32
N ARG A 37 -16.59 5.66 26.40
CA ARG A 37 -16.06 6.76 25.55
C ARG A 37 -15.57 6.29 24.18
N PHE A 38 -15.72 5.01 23.83
CA PHE A 38 -15.27 4.49 22.51
C PHE A 38 -15.93 5.23 21.34
N ARG A 39 -17.22 5.57 21.47
CA ARG A 39 -17.94 6.35 20.46
C ARG A 39 -17.32 7.74 20.29
N ASP A 40 -16.96 8.38 21.39
CA ASP A 40 -16.34 9.69 21.37
C ASP A 40 -14.96 9.62 20.71
N ALA A 41 -14.15 8.61 21.04
CA ALA A 41 -12.86 8.39 20.41
C ALA A 41 -12.96 8.23 18.89
N ALA A 42 -13.91 7.44 18.40
CA ALA A 42 -14.16 7.30 16.97
C ALA A 42 -14.56 8.66 16.35
N ALA A 43 -15.42 9.42 17.03
CA ALA A 43 -15.87 10.72 16.57
C ALA A 43 -14.74 11.77 16.55
N SER A 44 -13.88 11.79 17.56
CA SER A 44 -12.68 12.62 17.62
C SER A 44 -11.70 12.26 16.50
N VAL A 45 -11.52 10.97 16.19
CA VAL A 45 -10.71 10.54 15.02
C VAL A 45 -11.29 11.10 13.73
N ALA A 46 -12.60 11.02 13.51
CA ALA A 46 -13.23 11.59 12.32
C ALA A 46 -13.11 13.13 12.26
N ALA A 47 -13.23 13.80 13.41
CA ALA A 47 -13.09 15.25 13.53
C ALA A 47 -11.67 15.72 13.16
N GLU A 48 -10.66 15.24 13.87
CA GLU A 48 -9.24 15.63 13.74
C GLU A 48 -8.61 15.17 12.42
N SER A 49 -9.22 14.21 11.71
CA SER A 49 -8.79 13.79 10.36
C SER A 49 -9.56 14.45 9.21
N SER A 50 -10.47 15.41 9.50
CA SER A 50 -11.21 16.13 8.47
C SER A 50 -11.24 17.64 8.70
N THR A 51 -12.14 18.13 9.56
CA THR A 51 -12.45 19.57 9.68
C THR A 51 -12.56 20.07 11.12
N GLY A 52 -12.55 19.15 12.09
CA GLY A 52 -12.79 19.47 13.49
C GLY A 52 -11.51 19.68 14.28
N THR A 53 -11.67 20.17 15.50
CA THR A 53 -10.61 20.30 16.51
C THR A 53 -11.20 20.07 17.91
N TRP A 54 -10.36 20.19 18.94
CA TRP A 54 -10.68 19.85 20.33
C TRP A 54 -11.69 20.78 21.02
N THR A 55 -11.93 21.98 20.49
CA THR A 55 -12.83 23.00 21.06
C THR A 55 -13.73 23.63 20.00
N GLU A 56 -14.77 24.32 20.44
CA GLU A 56 -15.57 25.19 19.56
C GLU A 56 -14.69 26.32 19.02
N VAL A 57 -14.83 26.56 17.72
CA VAL A 57 -14.12 27.64 17.02
C VAL A 57 -15.10 28.74 16.64
N TYR A 58 -14.56 29.95 16.43
CA TYR A 58 -15.34 31.10 15.99
C TYR A 58 -16.24 30.73 14.79
N SER A 59 -17.54 31.03 14.88
CA SER A 59 -18.56 30.63 13.91
C SER A 59 -19.22 31.81 13.18
N GLY A 60 -18.66 33.02 13.32
CA GLY A 60 -19.19 34.21 12.66
C GLY A 60 -18.98 34.23 11.14
N ARG A 61 -19.31 35.35 10.49
CA ARG A 61 -19.47 35.48 9.03
C ARG A 61 -18.29 34.95 8.20
N HIS A 62 -17.06 35.11 8.69
CA HIS A 62 -15.82 34.74 7.97
C HIS A 62 -15.17 33.44 8.46
N SER A 63 -15.84 32.69 9.35
CA SER A 63 -15.28 31.47 9.95
C SER A 63 -15.04 30.31 8.98
N GLY A 64 -15.71 30.30 7.83
CA GLY A 64 -15.71 29.15 6.93
C GLY A 64 -16.48 27.92 7.46
N MET A 65 -17.08 27.98 8.66
CA MET A 65 -17.73 26.83 9.32
C MET A 65 -18.87 26.22 8.49
N LYS A 66 -19.67 27.06 7.82
CA LYS A 66 -20.73 26.61 6.90
C LYS A 66 -20.17 25.77 5.74
N ASN A 67 -18.97 26.12 5.26
CA ASN A 67 -18.32 25.36 4.21
C ASN A 67 -17.68 24.09 4.76
N ALA A 68 -16.94 24.19 5.87
CA ALA A 68 -16.33 23.04 6.55
C ALA A 68 -17.33 21.94 6.89
N ALA A 69 -18.57 22.29 7.27
CA ALA A 69 -19.64 21.33 7.54
C ALA A 69 -19.93 20.36 6.37
N LYS A 70 -19.72 20.79 5.11
CA LYS A 70 -19.90 19.96 3.92
C LYS A 70 -18.82 18.89 3.76
N TYR A 71 -17.66 19.10 4.38
CA TYR A 71 -16.47 18.25 4.27
C TYR A 71 -16.21 17.41 5.53
N ARG A 72 -17.13 17.41 6.50
CA ARG A 72 -17.03 16.59 7.71
C ARG A 72 -16.95 15.11 7.34
N ALA A 73 -15.95 14.43 7.87
CA ALA A 73 -15.94 12.98 7.86
C ALA A 73 -16.91 12.45 8.92
N LEU A 74 -17.59 11.34 8.63
CA LEU A 74 -18.61 10.79 9.52
C LEU A 74 -18.28 9.35 9.89
N VAL A 75 -18.25 9.06 11.19
CA VAL A 75 -18.29 7.69 11.70
C VAL A 75 -19.68 7.13 11.44
N TYR A 76 -19.79 6.09 10.63
CA TYR A 76 -21.10 5.52 10.26
C TYR A 76 -21.32 4.08 10.72
N GLU A 77 -20.26 3.40 11.17
CA GLU A 77 -20.33 2.04 11.69
C GLU A 77 -19.33 1.89 12.83
N ILE A 78 -19.77 1.30 13.95
CA ILE A 78 -18.97 1.11 15.16
C ILE A 78 -19.17 -0.33 15.65
N ASP A 79 -18.07 -1.08 15.72
CA ASP A 79 -18.00 -2.39 16.37
C ASP A 79 -17.17 -2.27 17.66
N ARG A 80 -17.88 -2.17 18.79
CA ARG A 80 -17.25 -2.08 20.11
C ARG A 80 -16.56 -3.37 20.55
N LYS A 81 -16.98 -4.54 20.06
CA LYS A 81 -16.39 -5.82 20.45
C LYS A 81 -14.99 -5.98 19.84
N LYS A 82 -14.82 -5.50 18.61
CA LYS A 82 -13.54 -5.53 17.89
C LYS A 82 -12.71 -4.27 18.07
N SER A 83 -13.24 -3.27 18.76
CA SER A 83 -12.68 -1.92 18.86
C SER A 83 -12.40 -1.31 17.47
N MET A 84 -13.35 -1.50 16.54
CA MET A 84 -13.25 -1.05 15.15
C MET A 84 -14.38 -0.10 14.78
N PHE A 85 -14.12 0.78 13.83
CA PHE A 85 -15.13 1.67 13.28
C PHE A 85 -14.77 2.10 11.86
N LYS A 86 -15.79 2.50 11.10
CA LYS A 86 -15.64 2.99 9.73
C LYS A 86 -15.96 4.47 9.67
N VAL A 87 -15.09 5.21 8.99
CA VAL A 87 -15.23 6.64 8.74
C VAL A 87 -15.44 6.87 7.26
N ALA A 88 -16.42 7.69 6.90
CA ALA A 88 -16.70 8.13 5.54
C ALA A 88 -16.24 9.57 5.37
N TYR A 89 -15.29 9.80 4.47
CA TYR A 89 -14.77 11.11 4.13
C TYR A 89 -15.38 11.57 2.80
N PRO A 90 -16.02 12.75 2.74
CA PRO A 90 -16.47 13.32 1.47
C PRO A 90 -15.32 13.37 0.47
N LEU A 91 -15.54 12.90 -0.76
CA LEU A 91 -14.50 12.85 -1.78
C LEU A 91 -13.90 14.23 -2.05
N ASP A 92 -14.74 15.27 -2.06
CA ASP A 92 -14.33 16.64 -2.37
C ASP A 92 -13.46 17.27 -1.25
N LEU A 93 -13.26 16.58 -0.12
CA LEU A 93 -12.25 16.98 0.89
C LEU A 93 -10.83 16.79 0.35
N PHE A 94 -10.62 15.91 -0.63
CA PHE A 94 -9.30 15.55 -1.12
C PHE A 94 -9.09 15.95 -2.57
N GLU A 95 -7.89 16.47 -2.83
CA GLU A 95 -7.42 16.75 -4.18
C GLU A 95 -7.26 15.43 -4.98
N PRO A 96 -7.87 15.33 -6.18
CA PRO A 96 -7.66 14.18 -7.06
C PRO A 96 -6.17 13.96 -7.38
N GLY A 97 -5.72 12.70 -7.35
CA GLY A 97 -4.32 12.33 -7.65
C GLY A 97 -3.32 12.63 -6.54
N ASN A 98 -3.75 13.19 -5.39
CA ASN A 98 -2.86 13.55 -4.30
C ASN A 98 -2.99 12.59 -3.10
N ILE A 99 -2.25 11.47 -3.14
CA ILE A 99 -2.29 10.52 -2.03
C ILE A 99 -1.66 11.08 -0.75
N SER A 100 -0.68 11.99 -0.86
CA SER A 100 -0.03 12.61 0.29
C SER A 100 -1.02 13.50 1.05
N GLY A 101 -1.77 14.32 0.32
CA GLY A 101 -2.84 15.15 0.86
C GLY A 101 -3.97 14.31 1.46
N PHE A 102 -4.33 13.19 0.84
CA PHE A 102 -5.25 12.23 1.43
C PHE A 102 -4.73 11.70 2.77
N LEU A 103 -3.52 11.11 2.80
CA LEU A 103 -2.97 10.47 4.01
C LEU A 103 -2.73 11.45 5.18
N ALA A 104 -2.51 12.74 4.89
CA ALA A 104 -2.36 13.76 5.92
C ALA A 104 -3.58 13.87 6.86
N GLY A 105 -4.77 13.46 6.42
CA GLY A 105 -5.94 13.33 7.29
C GLY A 105 -5.96 11.98 8.03
N PRO A 106 -6.42 10.87 7.39
CA PRO A 106 -6.68 9.59 8.06
C PRO A 106 -5.43 8.86 8.57
N ALA A 107 -4.22 9.32 8.26
CA ALA A 107 -2.96 8.79 8.78
C ALA A 107 -2.04 9.89 9.34
N GLY A 108 -2.58 11.08 9.61
CA GLY A 108 -1.84 12.21 10.18
C GLY A 108 -1.91 12.26 11.70
N ASN A 109 -2.36 13.39 12.23
CA ASN A 109 -2.30 13.73 13.65
C ASN A 109 -3.07 12.76 14.57
N ILE A 110 -4.05 12.03 14.03
CA ILE A 110 -4.91 11.15 14.84
C ILE A 110 -4.15 10.04 15.56
N ALA A 111 -2.98 9.63 15.05
CA ALA A 111 -2.12 8.66 15.72
C ALA A 111 -1.44 9.23 16.99
N GLY A 112 -1.41 10.55 17.18
CA GLY A 112 -0.85 11.20 18.36
C GLY A 112 -1.87 11.54 19.45
N MET A 113 -3.14 11.19 19.28
CA MET A 113 -4.21 11.58 20.21
C MET A 113 -4.05 10.89 21.57
N LYS A 114 -3.97 11.68 22.65
CA LYS A 114 -3.80 11.18 24.04
C LYS A 114 -4.88 10.20 24.51
N MET A 115 -6.06 10.24 23.90
CA MET A 115 -7.16 9.33 24.24
C MET A 115 -6.96 7.90 23.71
N LEU A 116 -5.96 7.66 22.87
CA LEU A 116 -5.66 6.37 22.25
C LEU A 116 -4.31 5.84 22.78
N ALA A 117 -4.29 4.57 23.18
CA ALA A 117 -3.06 3.81 23.42
C ALA A 117 -2.54 3.12 22.15
N GLY A 118 -3.40 2.99 21.13
CA GLY A 118 -3.02 2.44 19.83
C GLY A 118 -4.05 2.73 18.76
N LEU A 119 -3.59 2.82 17.52
CA LEU A 119 -4.43 3.01 16.34
C LEU A 119 -3.81 2.24 15.18
N ARG A 120 -4.64 1.47 14.48
CA ARG A 120 -4.29 0.84 13.21
C ARG A 120 -5.24 1.30 12.12
N LEU A 121 -4.69 1.91 11.07
CA LEU A 121 -5.42 2.09 9.82
C LEU A 121 -5.44 0.74 9.11
N MET A 122 -6.60 0.08 9.15
CA MET A 122 -6.77 -1.29 8.69
C MET A 122 -6.88 -1.36 7.18
N ASP A 123 -7.77 -0.55 6.60
CA ASP A 123 -8.03 -0.54 5.17
C ASP A 123 -8.72 0.76 4.72
N MET A 124 -8.71 0.97 3.40
CA MET A 124 -9.38 2.06 2.71
C MET A 124 -10.09 1.56 1.45
N ARG A 125 -11.24 2.17 1.16
CA ARG A 125 -12.02 1.97 -0.06
C ARG A 125 -12.23 3.30 -0.77
N PHE A 126 -11.81 3.36 -2.02
CA PHE A 126 -11.83 4.54 -2.86
C PHE A 126 -12.97 4.51 -3.89
N PRO A 127 -13.67 5.63 -4.12
CA PRO A 127 -14.65 5.78 -5.19
C PRO A 127 -13.97 5.83 -6.56
N ARG A 128 -14.74 5.59 -7.63
CA ARG A 128 -14.21 5.55 -9.01
C ARG A 128 -13.43 6.81 -9.37
N LYS A 129 -13.99 8.00 -9.08
CA LYS A 129 -13.37 9.29 -9.40
C LYS A 129 -11.99 9.45 -8.74
N PHE A 130 -11.79 8.94 -7.54
CA PHE A 130 -10.48 8.96 -6.88
C PHE A 130 -9.53 7.95 -7.53
N VAL A 131 -9.96 6.69 -7.74
CA VAL A 131 -9.13 5.66 -8.39
C VAL A 131 -8.65 6.11 -9.78
N SER A 132 -9.55 6.67 -10.59
CA SER A 132 -9.25 7.14 -11.95
C SER A 132 -8.36 8.38 -12.00
N SER A 133 -8.12 9.05 -10.87
CA SER A 133 -7.19 10.19 -10.80
C SER A 133 -5.72 9.77 -10.66
N PHE A 134 -5.45 8.47 -10.46
CA PHE A 134 -4.10 7.94 -10.35
C PHE A 134 -3.70 7.14 -11.61
N PRO A 135 -2.39 7.10 -11.94
CA PRO A 135 -1.92 6.47 -13.17
C PRO A 135 -2.08 4.95 -13.19
N GLY A 136 -2.03 4.28 -12.03
CA GLY A 136 -1.99 2.84 -11.94
C GLY A 136 -0.74 2.22 -12.62
N PRO A 137 -0.60 0.89 -12.60
CA PRO A 137 0.57 0.23 -13.18
C PRO A 137 0.58 0.39 -14.71
N ARG A 138 1.75 0.65 -15.30
CA ARG A 138 1.86 0.79 -16.77
C ARG A 138 1.86 -0.57 -17.45
N HIS A 139 2.57 -1.54 -16.87
CA HIS A 139 2.75 -2.87 -17.42
C HIS A 139 1.86 -3.87 -16.71
N GLY A 140 1.95 -3.91 -15.37
CA GLY A 140 1.28 -4.93 -14.55
C GLY A 140 1.63 -6.37 -14.96
N ILE A 141 0.75 -7.32 -14.62
CA ILE A 141 0.97 -8.74 -14.88
C ILE A 141 1.15 -9.05 -16.38
N GLN A 142 0.15 -8.74 -17.18
CA GLN A 142 0.18 -9.05 -18.62
C GLN A 142 1.35 -8.35 -19.34
N GLY A 143 1.69 -7.12 -18.95
CA GLY A 143 2.83 -6.41 -19.52
C GLY A 143 4.16 -7.10 -19.24
N LEU A 144 4.37 -7.63 -18.04
CA LEU A 144 5.58 -8.40 -17.71
C LEU A 144 5.62 -9.72 -18.47
N ARG A 145 4.52 -10.48 -18.55
CA ARG A 145 4.45 -11.71 -19.35
C ARG A 145 4.87 -11.45 -20.81
N LYS A 146 4.31 -10.40 -21.42
CA LYS A 146 4.67 -9.96 -22.79
C LYS A 146 6.14 -9.55 -22.90
N MET A 147 6.68 -8.88 -21.87
CA MET A 147 8.08 -8.46 -21.82
C MET A 147 9.03 -9.65 -21.75
N LEU A 148 8.72 -10.66 -20.93
CA LEU A 148 9.54 -11.85 -20.70
C LEU A 148 9.60 -12.77 -21.92
N ARG A 149 8.54 -12.82 -22.74
CA ARG A 149 8.45 -13.72 -23.91
C ARG A 149 8.72 -15.18 -23.55
N HIS A 150 8.32 -15.60 -22.36
CA HIS A 150 8.31 -17.01 -22.00
C HIS A 150 7.27 -17.75 -22.84
N ARG A 151 7.56 -18.98 -23.24
CA ARG A 151 6.73 -19.81 -24.14
C ARG A 151 6.51 -21.19 -23.53
N GLY A 152 5.50 -21.90 -24.02
CA GLY A 152 5.14 -23.23 -23.51
C GLY A 152 4.84 -23.16 -22.01
N ILE A 153 5.29 -24.17 -21.26
CA ILE A 153 5.08 -24.25 -19.80
C ILE A 153 5.60 -23.01 -19.05
N PHE A 154 6.67 -22.37 -19.52
CA PHE A 154 7.27 -21.22 -18.85
C PHE A 154 6.41 -19.94 -18.93
N ALA A 155 5.44 -19.90 -19.86
CA ALA A 155 4.56 -18.76 -20.03
C ALA A 155 3.66 -18.55 -18.80
N GLU A 156 3.33 -19.61 -18.07
CA GLU A 156 2.43 -19.58 -16.91
C GLU A 156 3.18 -19.75 -15.59
N MET A 157 4.43 -20.24 -15.60
CA MET A 157 5.20 -20.44 -14.37
C MET A 157 5.52 -19.14 -13.62
N PRO A 158 5.77 -19.21 -12.30
CA PRO A 158 6.34 -18.11 -11.53
C PRO A 158 7.62 -17.56 -12.15
N VAL A 159 7.84 -16.26 -11.97
CA VAL A 159 9.12 -15.64 -12.37
C VAL A 159 10.12 -15.87 -11.25
N MET A 160 11.19 -16.60 -11.55
CA MET A 160 12.27 -16.85 -10.60
C MET A 160 13.31 -15.73 -10.64
N GLY A 161 13.76 -15.31 -9.47
CA GLY A 161 14.85 -14.35 -9.32
C GLY A 161 15.75 -14.68 -8.12
N THR A 162 16.91 -14.03 -8.08
CA THR A 162 17.81 -14.10 -6.92
C THR A 162 18.35 -12.70 -6.61
N VAL A 163 18.74 -12.49 -5.36
CA VAL A 163 19.38 -11.26 -4.89
C VAL A 163 20.83 -11.57 -4.53
N PRO A 164 21.83 -11.06 -5.28
CA PRO A 164 23.24 -11.33 -5.01
C PRO A 164 23.66 -11.14 -3.54
N LYS A 165 24.35 -12.13 -2.95
CA LYS A 165 24.90 -12.09 -1.57
C LYS A 165 26.45 -12.11 -1.55
N PRO A 166 27.14 -11.39 -0.64
CA PRO A 166 26.63 -10.55 0.47
C PRO A 166 25.83 -9.32 0.00
N LYS A 167 25.08 -8.66 0.90
CA LYS A 167 24.15 -7.58 0.49
C LYS A 167 24.87 -6.36 -0.12
N ILE A 168 26.01 -5.99 0.45
CA ILE A 168 26.86 -4.84 0.06
C ILE A 168 28.33 -5.26 0.17
N GLY A 169 29.24 -4.40 -0.31
CA GLY A 169 30.70 -4.59 -0.20
C GLY A 169 31.39 -5.05 -1.48
N ARG A 170 30.68 -5.17 -2.59
CA ARG A 170 31.27 -5.49 -3.91
C ARG A 170 31.60 -4.23 -4.69
N THR A 171 32.65 -4.30 -5.50
CA THR A 171 32.89 -3.34 -6.58
C THR A 171 31.82 -3.51 -7.69
N HIS A 172 31.68 -2.50 -8.55
CA HIS A 172 30.75 -2.57 -9.68
C HIS A 172 31.08 -3.74 -10.63
N SER A 173 32.37 -4.05 -10.85
CA SER A 173 32.80 -5.16 -11.69
C SER A 173 32.42 -6.51 -11.09
N ALA A 174 32.70 -6.72 -9.79
CA ALA A 174 32.31 -7.95 -9.09
C ALA A 174 30.79 -8.13 -9.07
N GLN A 175 30.04 -7.03 -8.90
CA GLN A 175 28.58 -7.04 -8.97
C GLN A 175 28.07 -7.41 -10.36
N ALA A 176 28.65 -6.84 -11.42
CA ALA A 176 28.26 -7.11 -12.80
C ALA A 176 28.47 -8.59 -13.17
N VAL A 177 29.58 -9.18 -12.74
CA VAL A 177 29.87 -10.61 -12.92
C VAL A 177 28.87 -11.47 -12.15
N LEU A 178 28.65 -11.21 -10.86
CA LEU A 178 27.77 -12.03 -10.03
C LEU A 178 26.30 -11.93 -10.44
N ALA A 179 25.82 -10.73 -10.76
CA ALA A 179 24.48 -10.51 -11.29
C ALA A 179 24.35 -10.92 -12.77
N ARG A 180 25.43 -11.41 -13.39
CA ARG A 180 25.49 -11.89 -14.78
C ARG A 180 24.99 -10.85 -15.77
N VAL A 181 25.22 -9.56 -15.49
CA VAL A 181 24.67 -8.44 -16.28
C VAL A 181 25.21 -8.47 -17.72
N SER A 182 26.50 -8.78 -17.90
CA SER A 182 27.12 -8.95 -19.21
C SER A 182 26.56 -10.13 -19.99
N GLU A 183 26.18 -11.20 -19.29
CA GLU A 183 25.70 -12.45 -19.89
C GLU A 183 24.21 -12.44 -20.21
N LEU A 184 23.45 -11.41 -19.79
CA LEU A 184 22.00 -11.37 -20.01
C LEU A 184 21.66 -11.54 -21.49
N LYS A 185 22.30 -10.79 -22.39
CA LYS A 185 22.03 -10.88 -23.83
C LYS A 185 22.37 -12.27 -24.40
N LYS A 186 23.46 -12.88 -23.92
CA LYS A 186 23.85 -14.24 -24.32
C LYS A 186 22.82 -15.27 -23.86
N ALA A 187 22.37 -15.18 -22.61
CA ALA A 187 21.32 -16.04 -22.07
C ALA A 187 19.98 -15.83 -22.79
N GLU A 188 19.63 -14.60 -23.17
CA GLU A 188 18.44 -14.30 -23.98
C GLU A 188 18.53 -14.96 -25.37
N LYS A 189 19.70 -14.89 -26.03
CA LYS A 189 19.92 -15.51 -27.34
C LYS A 189 19.84 -17.05 -27.27
N LEU A 190 20.42 -17.65 -26.24
CA LEU A 190 20.43 -19.11 -26.05
C LEU A 190 19.05 -19.67 -25.67
N THR A 191 18.32 -18.97 -24.80
CA THR A 191 17.05 -19.49 -24.25
C THR A 191 15.81 -18.99 -24.99
N GLY A 192 15.92 -17.94 -25.82
CA GLY A 192 14.77 -17.25 -26.41
C GLY A 192 13.91 -16.48 -25.40
N HIS A 193 14.27 -16.50 -24.12
CA HIS A 193 13.52 -15.87 -23.03
C HIS A 193 14.22 -14.61 -22.54
N ARG A 194 13.47 -13.50 -22.43
CA ARG A 194 14.03 -12.25 -21.92
C ARG A 194 14.36 -12.36 -20.44
N LYS A 195 15.45 -11.70 -20.05
CA LYS A 195 15.94 -11.65 -18.68
C LYS A 195 15.78 -10.23 -18.11
N LEU A 196 15.68 -10.15 -16.79
CA LEU A 196 15.48 -8.89 -16.07
C LEU A 196 16.65 -8.66 -15.12
N TYR A 197 17.10 -7.41 -15.04
CA TYR A 197 17.97 -6.93 -13.98
C TYR A 197 17.26 -5.79 -13.26
N LEU A 198 17.02 -5.97 -11.96
CA LEU A 198 16.24 -5.08 -11.12
C LEU A 198 17.18 -4.02 -10.53
N ALA A 199 17.51 -3.00 -11.31
CA ALA A 199 18.45 -1.96 -10.89
C ALA A 199 17.79 -0.97 -9.91
N ASN A 200 18.30 -0.86 -8.68
CA ASN A 200 17.77 0.05 -7.67
C ASN A 200 18.11 1.51 -8.02
N VAL A 201 17.09 2.36 -8.11
CA VAL A 201 17.26 3.79 -8.40
C VAL A 201 17.10 4.69 -7.17
N SER A 202 16.72 4.14 -6.02
CA SER A 202 16.39 4.89 -4.80
C SER A 202 17.48 5.88 -4.39
N HIS A 203 17.07 7.12 -4.09
CA HIS A 203 17.92 8.21 -3.66
C HIS A 203 17.08 9.26 -2.93
N SER A 204 17.69 10.11 -2.11
CA SER A 204 17.06 11.29 -1.49
C SER A 204 16.78 12.43 -2.47
N SER A 205 17.24 12.33 -3.72
CA SER A 205 17.10 13.36 -4.76
C SER A 205 16.34 12.78 -5.94
N ILE A 206 15.19 13.37 -6.24
CA ILE A 206 14.34 12.96 -7.37
C ILE A 206 15.10 13.08 -8.69
N ASN A 207 15.90 14.13 -8.86
CA ASN A 207 16.70 14.33 -10.07
C ASN A 207 17.70 13.19 -10.29
N GLU A 208 18.32 12.71 -9.22
CA GLU A 208 19.23 11.56 -9.28
C GLU A 208 18.48 10.26 -9.61
N MET A 209 17.31 10.03 -9.02
CA MET A 209 16.46 8.88 -9.36
C MET A 209 16.07 8.87 -10.85
N LEU A 210 15.70 10.03 -11.40
CA LEU A 210 15.34 10.19 -12.80
C LEU A 210 16.54 10.02 -13.74
N ARG A 211 17.71 10.53 -13.35
CA ARG A 211 18.96 10.32 -14.08
C ARG A 211 19.28 8.83 -14.18
N ARG A 212 19.16 8.10 -13.06
CA ARG A 212 19.36 6.64 -13.00
C ARG A 212 18.35 5.87 -13.85
N ALA A 213 17.06 6.22 -13.77
CA ALA A 213 16.02 5.61 -14.62
C ALA A 213 16.31 5.82 -16.12
N SER A 214 16.70 7.04 -16.50
CA SER A 214 17.07 7.36 -17.88
C SER A 214 18.31 6.58 -18.32
N HIS A 215 19.31 6.43 -17.44
CA HIS A 215 20.50 5.61 -17.70
C HIS A 215 20.14 4.13 -17.92
N ILE A 216 19.25 3.55 -17.10
CA ILE A 216 18.75 2.18 -17.29
C ILE A 216 18.10 2.05 -18.67
N LYS A 217 17.21 2.98 -19.04
CA LYS A 217 16.49 2.93 -20.32
C LYS A 217 17.44 3.04 -21.51
N ARG A 218 18.39 3.98 -21.50
CA ARG A 218 19.37 4.18 -22.59
C ARG A 218 20.25 2.95 -22.83
N ASN A 219 20.54 2.19 -21.78
CA ASN A 219 21.34 0.96 -21.87
C ASN A 219 20.50 -0.30 -22.15
N GLY A 220 19.23 -0.15 -22.56
CA GLY A 220 18.34 -1.27 -22.90
C GLY A 220 17.81 -2.04 -21.69
N GLY A 221 17.99 -1.51 -20.48
CA GLY A 221 17.37 -2.03 -19.27
C GLY A 221 15.85 -1.89 -19.31
N ARG A 222 15.17 -2.75 -18.53
CA ARG A 222 13.71 -2.93 -18.61
C ARG A 222 12.99 -2.67 -17.30
N VAL A 223 13.72 -2.74 -16.19
CA VAL A 223 13.18 -2.66 -14.84
C VAL A 223 13.97 -1.63 -14.04
N MET A 224 13.26 -0.80 -13.28
CA MET A 224 13.83 -0.06 -12.15
C MET A 224 13.23 -0.59 -10.86
N MET A 225 14.06 -0.74 -9.85
CA MET A 225 13.63 -1.06 -8.49
C MET A 225 13.60 0.22 -7.65
N LEU A 226 12.53 0.39 -6.86
CA LEU A 226 12.38 1.48 -5.92
C LEU A 226 12.08 0.93 -4.53
N ASP A 227 12.72 1.49 -3.51
CA ASP A 227 12.42 1.23 -2.11
C ASP A 227 11.27 2.17 -1.67
N VAL A 228 10.03 1.76 -1.95
CA VAL A 228 8.87 2.67 -2.03
C VAL A 228 8.42 3.30 -0.71
N VAL A 229 8.77 2.70 0.44
CA VAL A 229 8.46 3.29 1.75
C VAL A 229 9.48 4.38 2.07
N VAL A 230 10.78 4.06 1.98
CA VAL A 230 11.86 5.01 2.34
C VAL A 230 11.95 6.18 1.38
N THR A 231 11.68 5.99 0.08
CA THR A 231 11.63 7.11 -0.87
C THR A 231 10.36 7.96 -0.72
N GLY A 232 9.30 7.40 -0.13
CA GLY A 232 8.02 8.05 0.07
C GLY A 232 7.10 8.08 -1.15
N PHE A 233 5.82 8.36 -0.90
CA PHE A 233 4.76 8.34 -1.91
C PHE A 233 4.94 9.40 -3.01
N ALA A 234 5.40 10.61 -2.65
CA ALA A 234 5.63 11.68 -3.60
C ALA A 234 6.73 11.33 -4.62
N ALA A 235 7.83 10.73 -4.17
CA ALA A 235 8.90 10.28 -5.06
C ALA A 235 8.42 9.14 -5.96
N LEU A 236 7.71 8.14 -5.42
CA LEU A 236 7.13 7.08 -6.23
C LEU A 236 6.17 7.63 -7.30
N HIS A 237 5.26 8.52 -6.92
CA HIS A 237 4.30 9.11 -7.85
C HIS A 237 5.02 9.89 -8.96
N THR A 238 6.02 10.70 -8.61
CA THR A 238 6.86 11.43 -9.56
C THR A 238 7.58 10.49 -10.52
N MET A 239 8.18 9.41 -9.99
CA MET A 239 8.88 8.41 -10.77
C MET A 239 7.97 7.64 -11.72
N ARG A 240 6.70 7.40 -11.34
CA ARG A 240 5.69 6.81 -12.23
C ARG A 240 5.32 7.75 -13.39
N MET A 241 5.07 9.01 -13.08
CA MET A 241 4.66 10.04 -14.05
C MET A 241 5.77 10.33 -15.06
N ARG A 242 7.02 10.42 -14.60
CA ARG A 242 8.21 10.69 -15.42
C ARG A 242 8.95 9.41 -15.85
N ASN A 243 8.31 8.24 -15.75
CA ASN A 243 8.93 6.97 -16.06
C ASN A 243 9.24 6.84 -17.57
N PRO A 244 10.49 6.57 -17.99
CA PRO A 244 10.89 6.41 -19.40
C PRO A 244 10.46 5.05 -20.04
N GLY A 245 9.49 4.35 -19.46
CA GLY A 245 8.96 3.09 -19.99
C GLY A 245 9.38 1.83 -19.24
N LEU A 246 10.10 1.97 -18.12
CA LEU A 246 10.58 0.86 -17.30
C LEU A 246 9.44 0.25 -16.46
N PHE A 247 9.54 -1.05 -16.20
CA PHE A 247 8.77 -1.72 -15.17
C PHE A 247 9.22 -1.25 -13.79
N ILE A 248 8.27 -0.94 -12.89
CA ILE A 248 8.55 -0.52 -11.51
C ILE A 248 8.46 -1.72 -10.58
N HIS A 249 9.60 -2.19 -10.09
CA HIS A 249 9.66 -3.20 -9.05
C HIS A 249 9.71 -2.54 -7.67
N ALA A 250 8.64 -2.65 -6.88
CA ALA A 250 8.56 -2.05 -5.55
C ALA A 250 9.09 -2.99 -4.48
N HIS A 251 10.19 -2.58 -3.86
CA HIS A 251 10.68 -3.15 -2.62
C HIS A 251 10.21 -2.30 -1.45
N ARG A 252 9.84 -2.94 -0.34
CA ARG A 252 9.16 -2.29 0.78
C ARG A 252 10.08 -2.10 2.00
N ALA A 253 11.38 -1.86 1.80
CA ALA A 253 12.32 -1.58 2.89
C ALA A 253 11.73 -0.56 3.88
N MET A 254 11.96 -0.71 5.19
CA MET A 254 11.34 0.08 6.28
C MET A 254 9.88 -0.23 6.62
N HIS A 255 9.12 -0.98 5.79
CA HIS A 255 7.70 -1.22 6.09
C HIS A 255 7.44 -1.84 7.47
N GLY A 256 8.32 -2.72 7.96
CA GLY A 256 8.14 -3.37 9.27
C GLY A 256 8.08 -2.39 10.46
N PHE A 257 8.67 -1.19 10.34
CA PHE A 257 8.54 -0.14 11.37
C PHE A 257 7.18 0.56 11.35
N ILE A 258 6.39 0.36 10.30
CA ILE A 258 5.10 1.04 10.08
C ILE A 258 3.94 0.03 10.10
N THR A 259 4.15 -1.15 9.52
CA THR A 259 3.09 -2.11 9.24
C THR A 259 3.05 -3.30 10.19
N ARG A 260 4.20 -3.64 10.80
CA ARG A 260 4.24 -4.68 11.82
C ARG A 260 3.49 -4.17 13.03
N GLU A 261 2.69 -5.05 13.61
CA GLU A 261 1.99 -4.76 14.84
C GLU A 261 2.39 -5.81 15.88
N SER A 262 2.68 -5.36 17.09
CA SER A 262 3.27 -6.17 18.17
C SER A 262 2.21 -6.87 19.03
N GLY A 263 0.96 -6.40 18.99
CA GLY A 263 -0.18 -7.04 19.65
C GLY A 263 -0.90 -8.08 18.80
N SER A 264 -1.90 -8.73 19.40
CA SER A 264 -2.77 -9.70 18.72
C SER A 264 -3.83 -9.05 17.83
N GLY A 265 -3.94 -7.71 17.86
CA GLY A 265 -4.97 -6.87 17.26
C GLY A 265 -5.21 -6.97 15.74
N ILE A 266 -4.34 -7.65 15.00
CA ILE A 266 -4.19 -7.51 13.54
C ILE A 266 -5.40 -8.01 12.75
N HIS A 267 -6.11 -9.02 13.26
CA HIS A 267 -7.31 -9.56 12.61
C HIS A 267 -8.62 -9.03 13.21
N GLY A 268 -8.58 -7.90 13.92
CA GLY A 268 -9.74 -7.38 14.63
C GLY A 268 -9.93 -8.00 16.02
N LEU A 269 -9.26 -9.10 16.33
CA LEU A 269 -9.25 -9.76 17.64
C LEU A 269 -8.10 -9.24 18.51
N GLY A 270 -8.28 -9.17 19.83
CA GLY A 270 -7.21 -8.75 20.74
C GLY A 270 -6.88 -7.25 20.71
N ARG A 271 -5.78 -6.90 21.38
CA ARG A 271 -5.36 -5.49 21.63
C ARG A 271 -4.28 -5.06 20.66
N LEU A 272 -4.29 -3.78 20.31
CA LEU A 272 -3.18 -3.14 19.64
C LEU A 272 -2.10 -2.75 20.66
N GLN A 273 -0.84 -2.78 20.25
CA GLN A 273 0.33 -2.34 20.97
C GLN A 273 1.07 -1.28 20.13
N GLY A 274 0.46 -0.10 20.07
CA GLY A 274 1.02 1.06 19.38
C GLY A 274 0.25 1.45 18.12
N PHE A 275 0.97 2.12 17.22
CA PHE A 275 0.40 2.84 16.08
C PHE A 275 0.95 2.27 14.78
N SER A 276 0.06 1.92 13.85
CA SER A 276 0.48 1.25 12.62
C SER A 276 -0.48 1.48 11.45
N VAL A 277 0.00 1.18 10.24
CA VAL A 277 -0.82 1.13 9.03
C VAL A 277 -0.71 -0.27 8.44
N SER A 278 -1.83 -0.89 8.08
CA SER A 278 -1.80 -2.22 7.49
C SER A 278 -0.99 -2.26 6.18
N MET A 279 -0.24 -3.34 5.95
CA MET A 279 0.47 -3.52 4.68
C MET A 279 -0.51 -3.65 3.51
N LEU A 280 -1.73 -4.17 3.75
CA LEU A 280 -2.83 -4.14 2.78
C LEU A 280 -3.16 -2.72 2.31
N THR A 281 -3.27 -1.79 3.25
CA THR A 281 -3.51 -0.38 2.95
C THR A 281 -2.41 0.18 2.06
N LEU A 282 -1.15 -0.04 2.44
CA LEU A 282 -0.01 0.41 1.64
C LEU A 282 0.01 -0.24 0.25
N ALA A 283 -0.34 -1.53 0.15
CA ALA A 283 -0.41 -2.24 -1.13
C ALA A 283 -1.47 -1.66 -2.08
N LYS A 284 -2.66 -1.31 -1.56
CA LYS A 284 -3.69 -0.61 -2.36
C LYS A 284 -3.18 0.74 -2.86
N ILE A 285 -2.51 1.50 -2.00
CA ILE A 285 -1.89 2.78 -2.37
C ILE A 285 -0.83 2.60 -3.45
N TYR A 286 0.07 1.63 -3.31
CA TYR A 286 1.11 1.38 -4.30
C TYR A 286 0.55 0.93 -5.65
N ARG A 287 -0.57 0.19 -5.65
CA ARG A 287 -1.31 -0.12 -6.89
C ARG A 287 -1.86 1.14 -7.54
N LEU A 288 -2.47 2.06 -6.80
CA LEU A 288 -2.90 3.37 -7.33
C LEU A 288 -1.73 4.14 -7.92
N LEU A 289 -0.64 4.27 -7.14
CA LEU A 289 0.57 5.00 -7.56
C LEU A 289 1.32 4.35 -8.72
N GLY A 290 0.99 3.11 -9.06
CA GLY A 290 1.40 2.48 -10.30
C GLY A 290 2.72 1.73 -10.29
N VAL A 291 3.02 1.06 -9.16
CA VAL A 291 4.05 0.02 -9.13
C VAL A 291 3.62 -1.16 -9.99
N ASP A 292 4.56 -1.82 -10.67
CA ASP A 292 4.22 -2.95 -11.54
C ASP A 292 4.41 -4.31 -10.82
N SER A 293 5.31 -4.38 -9.84
CA SER A 293 5.38 -5.47 -8.85
C SER A 293 5.53 -4.93 -7.43
N LEU A 294 5.14 -5.72 -6.43
CA LEU A 294 5.26 -5.35 -5.01
C LEU A 294 5.63 -6.57 -4.16
N HIS A 295 6.60 -6.39 -3.26
CA HIS A 295 6.88 -7.35 -2.18
C HIS A 295 5.68 -7.46 -1.23
N ILE A 296 5.09 -8.65 -1.14
CA ILE A 296 3.89 -8.90 -0.32
C ILE A 296 4.18 -9.71 0.95
N GLY A 297 5.39 -10.28 1.07
CA GLY A 297 5.70 -11.28 2.08
C GLY A 297 5.62 -12.68 1.48
N SER A 298 5.75 -13.69 2.31
CA SER A 298 5.58 -15.06 1.85
C SER A 298 5.12 -15.93 3.01
N PRO A 299 4.16 -16.85 2.75
CA PRO A 299 3.93 -17.97 3.64
C PRO A 299 5.26 -18.69 3.88
N LYS A 300 5.59 -18.99 5.14
CA LYS A 300 6.81 -19.72 5.51
C LYS A 300 8.12 -19.03 5.08
N ALA A 301 8.23 -17.73 5.32
CA ALA A 301 9.47 -16.97 5.21
C ALA A 301 10.07 -16.63 6.58
N LYS A 302 11.28 -16.06 6.56
CA LYS A 302 11.95 -15.54 7.77
C LYS A 302 11.26 -14.31 8.38
N MET A 303 10.42 -13.63 7.59
CA MET A 303 9.75 -12.38 7.97
C MET A 303 8.32 -12.72 8.44
N GLU A 304 7.83 -11.95 9.39
CA GLU A 304 6.46 -12.05 9.91
C GLU A 304 5.40 -12.04 8.79
N ASP A 305 4.42 -12.93 8.88
CA ASP A 305 3.24 -12.96 8.02
C ASP A 305 2.05 -13.48 8.83
N TYR A 306 1.07 -12.61 9.08
CA TYR A 306 -0.16 -12.94 9.77
C TYR A 306 -1.19 -13.64 8.86
N GLY A 307 -0.73 -14.24 7.75
CA GLY A 307 -1.59 -14.67 6.64
C GLY A 307 -2.06 -13.49 5.77
N GLU A 308 -1.45 -12.32 5.91
CA GLU A 308 -1.80 -11.13 5.15
C GLU A 308 -1.27 -11.20 3.71
N ALA A 309 -0.22 -11.98 3.43
CA ALA A 309 0.34 -12.10 2.09
C ALA A 309 -0.71 -12.52 1.04
N ALA A 310 -1.56 -13.49 1.35
CA ALA A 310 -2.63 -13.94 0.46
C ALA A 310 -3.72 -12.87 0.25
N VAL A 311 -4.10 -12.15 1.31
CA VAL A 311 -5.07 -11.06 1.24
C VAL A 311 -4.52 -9.89 0.42
N ILE A 312 -3.24 -9.56 0.59
CA ILE A 312 -2.56 -8.53 -0.19
C ILE A 312 -2.47 -8.96 -1.66
N ALA A 313 -2.09 -10.21 -1.93
CA ALA A 313 -2.07 -10.76 -3.29
C ALA A 313 -3.43 -10.60 -3.97
N GLU A 314 -4.51 -11.04 -3.32
CA GLU A 314 -5.88 -10.90 -3.81
C GLU A 314 -6.22 -9.42 -4.09
N ALA A 315 -5.86 -8.51 -3.18
CA ALA A 315 -6.16 -7.09 -3.30
C ALA A 315 -5.48 -6.41 -4.51
N ILE A 316 -4.27 -6.84 -4.86
CA ILE A 316 -3.51 -6.23 -5.95
C ILE A 316 -3.63 -6.96 -7.30
N THR A 317 -4.26 -8.14 -7.32
CA THR A 317 -4.41 -8.98 -8.52
C THR A 317 -5.85 -9.15 -9.01
N THR A 318 -6.85 -8.69 -8.26
CA THR A 318 -8.26 -8.77 -8.65
C THR A 318 -8.77 -7.45 -9.22
N GLU A 319 -9.81 -7.53 -10.07
CA GLU A 319 -10.55 -6.33 -10.52
C GLU A 319 -11.47 -5.81 -9.42
N THR A 320 -12.03 -6.72 -8.63
CA THR A 320 -12.80 -6.39 -7.43
C THR A 320 -12.25 -7.21 -6.27
N THR A 321 -11.59 -6.53 -5.32
CA THR A 321 -11.16 -7.13 -4.07
C THR A 321 -12.40 -7.39 -3.20
N PRO A 322 -12.61 -8.63 -2.73
CA PRO A 322 -13.77 -8.95 -1.92
C PRO A 322 -13.69 -8.27 -0.55
N VAL A 323 -14.86 -8.04 0.04
CA VAL A 323 -14.97 -7.58 1.42
C VAL A 323 -14.66 -8.75 2.35
N ARG A 324 -13.83 -8.51 3.36
CA ARG A 324 -13.54 -9.44 4.46
C ARG A 324 -13.47 -8.64 5.76
N GLU A 325 -13.27 -9.30 6.89
CA GLU A 325 -13.14 -8.62 8.18
C GLU A 325 -12.01 -7.57 8.21
N CYS A 326 -10.89 -7.87 7.55
CA CYS A 326 -9.72 -6.98 7.47
C CYS A 326 -9.71 -6.05 6.25
N THR A 327 -10.70 -6.12 5.34
CA THR A 327 -10.73 -5.32 4.11
C THR A 327 -12.14 -4.88 3.75
N LEU A 328 -12.31 -3.59 3.46
CA LEU A 328 -13.51 -2.97 2.93
C LEU A 328 -13.81 -3.35 1.47
N GLY A 329 -12.94 -4.16 0.84
CA GLY A 329 -12.96 -4.44 -0.59
C GLY A 329 -12.54 -3.23 -1.43
N GLN A 330 -12.45 -3.41 -2.75
CA GLN A 330 -12.12 -2.33 -3.69
C GLN A 330 -12.44 -2.77 -5.12
N LYS A 331 -13.24 -1.98 -5.85
CA LYS A 331 -13.33 -2.10 -7.31
C LYS A 331 -12.23 -1.24 -7.94
N TRP A 332 -11.49 -1.79 -8.89
CA TRP A 332 -10.29 -1.15 -9.45
C TRP A 332 -10.53 -0.43 -10.78
N TYR A 333 -11.71 -0.58 -11.37
CA TYR A 333 -12.17 0.17 -12.54
C TYR A 333 -11.20 0.08 -13.72
N GLY A 334 -10.61 -1.10 -13.93
CA GLY A 334 -9.63 -1.35 -15.00
C GLY A 334 -8.18 -0.96 -14.67
N VAL A 335 -7.88 -0.51 -13.44
CA VAL A 335 -6.49 -0.35 -12.99
C VAL A 335 -5.77 -1.69 -13.06
N LYS A 336 -4.65 -1.73 -13.80
CA LYS A 336 -3.89 -2.96 -14.02
C LYS A 336 -3.50 -3.65 -12.71
N LYS A 337 -3.37 -4.97 -12.80
CA LYS A 337 -2.96 -5.85 -11.71
C LYS A 337 -1.47 -5.69 -11.44
N VAL A 338 -1.08 -5.64 -10.16
CA VAL A 338 0.32 -5.59 -9.72
C VAL A 338 0.83 -7.01 -9.52
N TRP A 339 2.06 -7.27 -9.92
CA TRP A 339 2.70 -8.57 -9.74
C TRP A 339 3.15 -8.79 -8.28
N PRO A 340 2.61 -9.78 -7.55
CA PRO A 340 3.07 -10.07 -6.18
C PRO A 340 4.49 -10.64 -6.17
N VAL A 341 5.29 -10.28 -5.17
CA VAL A 341 6.65 -10.79 -4.99
C VAL A 341 6.76 -11.47 -3.63
N ALA A 342 7.04 -12.77 -3.64
CA ALA A 342 7.43 -13.56 -2.49
C ALA A 342 8.96 -13.62 -2.39
N SER A 343 9.50 -13.22 -1.24
CA SER A 343 10.94 -13.11 -1.01
C SER A 343 11.25 -13.24 0.47
N GLY A 344 12.48 -13.65 0.79
CA GLY A 344 13.02 -13.63 2.15
C GLY A 344 13.15 -15.00 2.80
N GLY A 345 14.34 -15.60 2.68
CA GLY A 345 14.63 -16.90 3.33
C GLY A 345 13.91 -18.08 2.67
N LEU A 346 13.52 -17.94 1.41
CA LEU A 346 12.95 -19.01 0.62
C LEU A 346 14.06 -19.91 0.06
N HIS A 347 13.74 -21.17 -0.18
CA HIS A 347 14.62 -22.17 -0.77
C HIS A 347 13.79 -23.14 -1.63
N PRO A 348 14.40 -23.99 -2.48
CA PRO A 348 13.65 -24.86 -3.39
C PRO A 348 12.57 -25.72 -2.71
N GLY A 349 12.82 -26.19 -1.48
CA GLY A 349 11.90 -27.02 -0.70
C GLY A 349 10.60 -26.32 -0.25
N VAL A 350 10.49 -24.99 -0.37
CA VAL A 350 9.25 -24.26 -0.02
C VAL A 350 8.54 -23.64 -1.23
N VAL A 351 9.14 -23.67 -2.42
CA VAL A 351 8.56 -23.04 -3.63
C VAL A 351 7.16 -23.57 -3.94
N GLY A 352 6.97 -24.89 -3.92
CA GLY A 352 5.67 -25.49 -4.19
C GLY A 352 4.57 -25.02 -3.24
N LYS A 353 4.90 -24.82 -1.95
CA LYS A 353 3.96 -24.31 -0.93
C LYS A 353 3.60 -22.85 -1.18
N VAL A 354 4.58 -22.02 -1.56
CA VAL A 354 4.36 -20.61 -1.91
C VAL A 354 3.45 -20.48 -3.13
N VAL A 355 3.71 -21.26 -4.18
CA VAL A 355 2.89 -21.27 -5.40
C VAL A 355 1.48 -21.79 -5.13
N ALA A 356 1.33 -22.85 -4.32
CA ALA A 356 0.01 -23.35 -3.93
C ALA A 356 -0.82 -22.30 -3.17
N ALA A 357 -0.17 -21.48 -2.34
CA ALA A 357 -0.85 -20.46 -1.55
C ALA A 357 -1.13 -19.16 -2.30
N LEU A 358 -0.24 -18.73 -3.21
CA LEU A 358 -0.29 -17.40 -3.85
C LEU A 358 -0.57 -17.44 -5.36
N GLY A 359 -0.63 -18.63 -5.95
CA GLY A 359 -0.83 -18.84 -7.38
C GLY A 359 0.44 -18.68 -8.22
N PRO A 360 0.35 -18.94 -9.54
CA PRO A 360 1.50 -18.99 -10.44
C PRO A 360 1.95 -17.62 -10.97
N ASP A 361 1.09 -16.59 -10.92
CA ASP A 361 1.42 -15.21 -11.28
C ASP A 361 2.16 -14.49 -10.14
N ILE A 362 3.31 -15.05 -9.73
CA ILE A 362 4.12 -14.56 -8.62
C ILE A 362 5.61 -14.50 -9.00
N PHE A 363 6.31 -13.51 -8.45
CA PHE A 363 7.76 -13.43 -8.52
C PHE A 363 8.34 -14.10 -7.26
N ILE A 364 9.17 -15.12 -7.42
CA ILE A 364 9.81 -15.82 -6.29
C ILE A 364 11.28 -15.46 -6.29
N GLN A 365 11.73 -14.84 -5.19
CA GLN A 365 13.12 -14.47 -4.99
C GLN A 365 13.78 -15.35 -3.94
N LEU A 366 14.82 -16.08 -4.36
CA LEU A 366 15.65 -16.95 -3.52
C LEU A 366 16.92 -16.21 -3.07
#